data_AF-A0A2G8S4S0-F1
#
_entry.id   AF-A0A2G8S4S0-F1
#
_cell.length_a   1.000
_cell.length_b   1.000
_cell.length_c   1.000
_cell.angle_alpha   90.00
_cell.angle_beta   90.00
_cell.angle_gamma   90.00
#
_symmetry.space_group_name_H-M   'P 1'
#
loop_
_entity.id
_entity.type
_entity.pdbx_description
1 polymer ?
#
loop_
_entity_poly.entity_id
_entity_poly.type
_entity_poly.pdbx_seq_one_letter_code
_entity_poly.pdbx_strand_id
1 'polypeptide(L)'
;MVTLVQPLGKRFLIRKCSNAENLPPSASSKKADALVSAREASRRRRARVVSGNLPLKVKKVVHNAQRRASKAAHLSSKPLKPTVSLASIHCSAAPLASEQVIEVSAASEATTAPTPKQAEVKPDTLNLPRFLRRPPSSVWPVDFDRANIDACSPELEGVDFSYIMQGLEVTGPSMWNLVKTAHIDRTSMGRRAALPDEVNVIIADHAALCTPANIAPSHPTHVLAVWELPHAHPVHRKSAATADARRKVSLIPAHNLVLAMHCAKWFKLGPTNTSETRVLDPQGLPGTQITLPIVPLAVPHPESFLLLLQAMYTHKASWLMDQLVPVQKPAVAFPSAANPAPENPHYILETGRRLAARYTPSALLEMVGTVVGLWQNAVYLGVSDRRLWTAMDWSYDMLLTGLGFALRRPDLVPRPQMGSFRWTAVPQASECKAHA
;
A
#
# COMPACT_ATOMS: atom_id res chain seq x y z
N MET A 1 65.92 -1.44 21.96
CA MET A 1 64.78 -0.80 22.64
C MET A 1 63.50 -1.31 22.00
N VAL A 2 62.78 -2.14 22.75
CA VAL A 2 61.65 -2.97 22.29
C VAL A 2 60.35 -2.19 22.50
N THR A 3 59.61 -1.92 21.43
CA THR A 3 58.26 -1.34 21.50
C THR A 3 57.22 -2.46 21.42
N LEU A 4 56.59 -2.72 22.56
CA LEU A 4 55.54 -3.72 22.76
C LEU A 4 54.18 -3.12 22.35
N VAL A 5 53.54 -3.69 21.34
CA VAL A 5 52.17 -3.38 20.92
C VAL A 5 51.22 -4.31 21.67
N GLN A 6 50.34 -3.78 22.50
CA GLN A 6 49.23 -4.53 23.11
C GLN A 6 47.98 -4.50 22.21
N PRO A 7 47.24 -5.62 22.07
CA PRO A 7 45.87 -5.59 21.57
C PRO A 7 44.84 -5.94 22.66
N LEU A 8 43.57 -5.65 22.36
CA LEU A 8 42.31 -6.15 22.94
C LEU A 8 41.64 -5.34 24.06
N GLY A 9 40.62 -4.58 23.67
CA GLY A 9 39.53 -4.14 24.55
C GLY A 9 38.18 -4.67 24.04
N LYS A 10 37.76 -5.85 24.53
CA LYS A 10 36.38 -6.34 24.38
C LYS A 10 35.51 -5.68 25.47
N ARG A 11 34.55 -4.83 25.07
CA ARG A 11 33.56 -4.24 25.98
C ARG A 11 32.47 -5.27 26.30
N PHE A 12 32.46 -5.78 27.53
CA PHE A 12 31.32 -6.52 28.08
C PHE A 12 30.21 -5.53 28.49
N LEU A 13 29.05 -5.63 27.84
CA LEU A 13 27.82 -4.97 28.29
C LEU A 13 27.18 -5.80 29.40
N ILE A 14 27.35 -5.36 30.65
CA ILE A 14 26.65 -5.91 31.82
C ILE A 14 25.19 -5.45 31.76
N ARG A 15 24.26 -6.38 31.50
CA ARG A 15 22.82 -6.15 31.70
C ARG A 15 22.54 -6.12 33.20
N LYS A 16 22.05 -4.98 33.70
CA LYS A 16 21.43 -4.89 35.04
C LYS A 16 20.06 -5.56 34.98
N CYS A 17 19.92 -6.74 35.60
CA CYS A 17 18.63 -7.35 35.89
C CYS A 17 18.07 -6.73 37.18
N SER A 18 16.87 -6.16 37.12
CA SER A 18 16.15 -5.64 38.29
C SER A 18 15.39 -6.77 38.98
N ASN A 19 15.88 -7.23 40.14
CA ASN A 19 15.19 -8.15 41.06
C ASN A 19 14.12 -7.42 41.90
N ALA A 20 13.04 -6.96 41.27
CA ALA A 20 11.95 -6.26 41.97
C ALA A 20 10.76 -7.15 42.35
N GLU A 21 10.77 -8.44 42.03
CA GLU A 21 9.56 -9.30 42.14
C GLU A 21 9.43 -10.11 43.45
N ASN A 22 10.36 -9.98 44.41
CA ASN A 22 10.36 -10.80 45.63
C ASN A 22 10.33 -9.99 46.94
N LEU A 23 9.57 -8.89 47.00
CA LEU A 23 9.29 -8.22 48.27
C LEU A 23 7.91 -8.65 48.81
N PRO A 24 7.81 -9.10 50.07
CA PRO A 24 6.52 -9.41 50.70
C PRO A 24 5.69 -8.12 50.89
N PRO A 25 4.35 -8.20 50.80
CA PRO A 25 3.50 -7.03 50.93
C PRO A 25 3.57 -6.44 52.34
N SER A 26 3.82 -5.13 52.43
CA SER A 26 3.84 -4.41 53.70
C SER A 26 2.43 -4.33 54.30
N ALA A 27 2.32 -4.68 55.58
CA ALA A 27 1.08 -4.66 56.33
C ALA A 27 0.71 -3.22 56.73
N SER A 28 -0.07 -2.52 55.91
CA SER A 28 -0.79 -1.32 56.36
C SER A 28 -2.21 -1.24 55.80
N SER A 29 -3.16 -1.32 56.73
CA SER A 29 -4.55 -0.87 56.74
C SER A 29 -5.28 -0.58 55.41
N LYS A 30 -5.90 -1.60 54.79
CA LYS A 30 -7.20 -1.49 54.06
C LYS A 30 -7.93 -2.85 54.01
N LYS A 31 -8.46 -3.31 55.15
CA LYS A 31 -9.14 -4.63 55.26
C LYS A 31 -10.53 -4.69 54.59
N ALA A 32 -11.16 -3.56 54.26
CA ALA A 32 -12.49 -3.55 53.66
C ALA A 32 -12.48 -3.78 52.13
N ASP A 33 -11.54 -3.17 51.40
CA ASP A 33 -11.49 -3.29 49.93
C ASP A 33 -10.99 -4.68 49.46
N ALA A 34 -10.16 -5.34 50.27
CA ALA A 34 -9.63 -6.67 49.96
C ALA A 34 -10.73 -7.75 49.94
N LEU A 35 -11.75 -7.64 50.80
CA LEU A 35 -12.85 -8.61 50.87
C LEU A 35 -13.83 -8.48 49.70
N VAL A 36 -14.07 -7.26 49.21
CA VAL A 36 -14.88 -7.03 47.99
C VAL A 36 -14.15 -7.57 46.77
N SER A 37 -12.83 -7.34 46.67
CA SER A 37 -11.99 -7.87 45.60
C SER A 37 -11.93 -9.40 45.59
N ALA A 38 -11.84 -10.04 46.76
CA ALA A 38 -11.84 -11.51 46.86
C ALA A 38 -13.19 -12.14 46.49
N ARG A 39 -14.32 -11.52 46.88
CA ARG A 39 -15.68 -11.99 46.49
C ARG A 39 -15.93 -11.81 44.99
N GLU A 40 -15.49 -10.68 44.43
CA GLU A 40 -15.57 -10.39 42.99
C GLU A 40 -14.68 -11.35 42.18
N ALA A 41 -13.48 -11.65 42.66
CA ALA A 41 -12.58 -12.64 42.04
C ALA A 41 -13.14 -14.08 42.12
N SER A 42 -13.80 -14.45 43.22
CA SER A 42 -14.46 -15.75 43.38
C SER A 42 -15.68 -15.89 42.44
N ARG A 43 -16.50 -14.84 42.28
CA ARG A 43 -17.59 -14.81 41.28
C ARG A 43 -17.07 -14.97 39.86
N ARG A 44 -15.96 -14.31 39.52
CA ARG A 44 -15.31 -14.44 38.20
C ARG A 44 -14.70 -15.81 37.94
N ARG A 45 -14.32 -16.57 38.99
CA ARG A 45 -13.85 -17.96 38.83
C ARG A 45 -15.01 -18.93 38.64
N ARG A 46 -16.12 -18.79 39.38
CA ARG A 46 -17.30 -19.65 39.21
C ARG A 46 -17.99 -19.46 37.85
N ALA A 47 -18.02 -18.23 37.33
CA ALA A 47 -18.58 -17.96 36.01
C ALA A 47 -17.79 -18.61 34.84
N ARG A 48 -16.53 -19.03 35.06
CA ARG A 48 -15.72 -19.73 34.03
C ARG A 48 -15.93 -21.24 34.02
N VAL A 49 -16.44 -21.83 35.09
CA VAL A 49 -16.56 -23.29 35.23
C VAL A 49 -17.92 -23.80 34.73
N VAL A 50 -18.93 -22.92 34.60
CA VAL A 50 -20.32 -23.33 34.27
C VAL A 50 -20.73 -23.02 32.82
N SER A 51 -19.98 -22.20 32.07
CA SER A 51 -20.28 -21.95 30.66
C SER A 51 -19.16 -22.49 29.75
N GLY A 52 -19.36 -23.70 29.23
CA GLY A 52 -18.59 -24.21 28.11
C GLY A 52 -18.62 -23.23 26.94
N ASN A 53 -17.44 -23.04 26.34
CA ASN A 53 -17.16 -22.49 25.00
C ASN A 53 -18.03 -21.32 24.51
N LEU A 54 -17.66 -20.10 24.91
CA LEU A 54 -17.32 -18.99 24.01
C LEU A 54 -16.94 -17.76 24.87
N PRO A 55 -15.84 -17.04 24.58
CA PRO A 55 -15.45 -15.89 25.40
C PRO A 55 -16.50 -14.77 25.30
N LEU A 56 -17.11 -14.41 26.44
CA LEU A 56 -18.13 -13.35 26.63
C LEU A 56 -17.79 -12.00 25.95
N LYS A 57 -16.51 -11.76 25.66
CA LYS A 57 -16.04 -10.57 24.94
C LYS A 57 -16.51 -10.54 23.48
N VAL A 58 -16.63 -11.70 22.81
CA VAL A 58 -17.03 -11.79 21.39
C VAL A 58 -18.51 -11.44 21.22
N LYS A 59 -19.40 -12.01 22.05
CA LYS A 59 -20.83 -11.65 22.04
C LYS A 59 -21.04 -10.15 22.27
N LYS A 60 -20.27 -9.54 23.18
CA LYS A 60 -20.37 -8.10 23.48
C LYS A 60 -19.87 -7.21 22.34
N VAL A 61 -18.85 -7.65 21.61
CA VAL A 61 -18.33 -6.93 20.42
C VAL A 61 -19.31 -7.03 19.25
N VAL A 62 -19.85 -8.22 18.96
CA VAL A 62 -20.84 -8.43 17.90
C VAL A 62 -22.12 -7.62 18.16
N HIS A 63 -22.61 -7.63 19.41
CA HIS A 63 -23.82 -6.89 19.77
C HIS A 63 -23.64 -5.36 19.71
N ASN A 64 -22.42 -4.87 19.97
CA ASN A 64 -22.08 -3.44 19.80
C ASN A 64 -21.93 -3.06 18.31
N ALA A 65 -21.41 -3.94 17.47
CA ALA A 65 -21.34 -3.72 16.03
C ALA A 65 -22.74 -3.64 15.41
N GLN A 66 -23.65 -4.56 15.78
CA GLN A 66 -25.05 -4.52 15.35
C GLN A 66 -25.79 -3.25 15.80
N ARG A 67 -25.52 -2.74 17.01
CA ARG A 67 -26.09 -1.46 17.48
C ARG A 67 -25.57 -0.24 16.69
N ARG A 68 -24.33 -0.28 16.21
CA ARG A 68 -23.77 0.81 15.38
C ARG A 68 -24.35 0.80 13.97
N ALA A 69 -24.54 -0.38 13.38
CA ALA A 69 -25.14 -0.52 12.05
C ALA A 69 -26.61 -0.04 12.03
N SER A 70 -27.40 -0.43 13.03
CA SER A 70 -28.81 0.00 13.15
C SER A 70 -28.95 1.51 13.38
N LYS A 71 -28.03 2.14 14.13
CA LYS A 71 -28.04 3.60 14.34
C LYS A 71 -27.62 4.38 13.08
N ALA A 72 -26.74 3.83 12.25
CA ALA A 72 -26.35 4.43 10.97
C ALA A 72 -27.50 4.38 9.95
N ALA A 73 -28.25 3.27 9.89
CA ALA A 73 -29.41 3.15 9.02
C ALA A 73 -30.53 4.17 9.35
N HIS A 74 -30.74 4.47 10.63
CA HIS A 74 -31.78 5.42 11.06
C HIS A 74 -31.44 6.90 10.78
N LEU A 75 -30.16 7.23 10.56
CA LEU A 75 -29.75 8.60 10.22
C LEU A 75 -29.79 8.87 8.70
N SER A 76 -29.91 7.82 7.89
CA SER A 76 -29.96 7.90 6.43
C SER A 76 -31.35 8.22 5.85
N SER A 77 -32.41 8.24 6.66
CA SER A 77 -33.80 8.32 6.19
C SER A 77 -34.43 9.71 6.24
N LYS A 78 -33.65 10.79 6.46
CA LYS A 78 -34.19 12.16 6.45
C LYS A 78 -33.90 12.87 5.12
N PRO A 79 -34.93 13.14 4.28
CA PRO A 79 -34.73 13.84 3.02
C PRO A 79 -34.57 15.35 3.27
N LEU A 80 -33.44 15.91 2.81
CA LEU A 80 -33.25 17.36 2.69
C LEU A 80 -33.50 17.77 1.23
N LYS A 81 -34.43 18.70 1.03
CA LYS A 81 -34.68 19.35 -0.27
C LYS A 81 -33.60 20.40 -0.54
N PRO A 82 -32.96 20.42 -1.72
CA PRO A 82 -32.24 21.59 -2.19
C PRO A 82 -32.99 22.27 -3.33
N THR A 83 -33.18 23.58 -3.18
CA THR A 83 -33.48 24.53 -4.25
C THR A 83 -32.22 25.33 -4.50
N VAL A 84 -31.76 25.47 -5.74
CA VAL A 84 -31.18 26.68 -6.36
C VAL A 84 -30.70 26.36 -7.79
N SER A 85 -31.09 27.24 -8.69
CA SER A 85 -30.89 27.28 -10.14
C SER A 85 -29.44 27.64 -10.53
N LEU A 86 -28.95 27.06 -11.63
CA LEU A 86 -27.70 27.46 -12.31
C LEU A 86 -28.00 27.94 -13.74
N ALA A 87 -27.49 29.14 -14.07
CA ALA A 87 -27.45 29.68 -15.41
C ALA A 87 -26.38 28.99 -16.27
N SER A 88 -26.74 28.73 -17.52
CA SER A 88 -25.93 28.11 -18.57
C SER A 88 -24.86 29.07 -19.09
N ILE A 89 -23.62 28.60 -19.24
CA ILE A 89 -22.60 29.24 -20.07
C ILE A 89 -22.18 28.22 -21.14
N HIS A 90 -22.45 28.57 -22.39
CA HIS A 90 -22.03 27.85 -23.58
C HIS A 90 -20.52 27.95 -23.79
N CYS A 91 -19.85 26.80 -23.97
CA CYS A 91 -18.51 26.73 -24.54
C CYS A 91 -18.64 26.59 -26.07
N SER A 92 -18.25 27.63 -26.79
CA SER A 92 -18.06 27.59 -28.24
C SER A 92 -16.68 27.01 -28.55
N ALA A 93 -16.65 25.92 -29.31
CA ALA A 93 -15.43 25.38 -29.90
C ALA A 93 -14.96 26.28 -31.05
N ALA A 94 -13.64 26.43 -31.22
CA ALA A 94 -13.04 26.99 -32.42
C ALA A 94 -11.77 26.21 -32.81
N PRO A 95 -11.42 26.15 -34.11
CA PRO A 95 -10.68 25.06 -34.71
C PRO A 95 -9.20 25.37 -35.00
N LEU A 96 -8.49 24.30 -35.33
CA LEU A 96 -7.13 24.22 -35.89
C LEU A 96 -6.98 25.01 -37.20
N ALA A 97 -5.85 25.70 -37.40
CA ALA A 97 -4.93 25.53 -38.54
C ALA A 97 -3.87 26.66 -38.69
N SER A 98 -2.80 26.30 -39.43
CA SER A 98 -1.84 27.09 -40.24
C SER A 98 -0.63 27.77 -39.58
N GLU A 99 0.49 27.04 -39.60
CA GLU A 99 1.71 27.35 -40.34
C GLU A 99 1.80 28.72 -41.04
N GLN A 100 2.82 29.52 -40.67
CA GLN A 100 3.50 30.41 -41.62
C GLN A 100 5.02 30.43 -41.39
N VAL A 101 5.69 30.30 -42.53
CA VAL A 101 7.12 30.38 -42.84
C VAL A 101 7.58 31.83 -42.77
N ILE A 102 8.75 32.09 -42.17
CA ILE A 102 9.51 33.32 -42.44
C ILE A 102 10.94 32.93 -42.79
N GLU A 103 11.26 33.18 -44.05
CA GLU A 103 12.55 33.12 -44.72
C GLU A 103 13.23 34.49 -44.58
N VAL A 104 14.47 34.54 -44.09
CA VAL A 104 15.36 35.69 -44.28
C VAL A 104 16.77 35.20 -44.57
N SER A 105 17.20 35.47 -45.80
CA SER A 105 18.54 35.22 -46.34
C SER A 105 19.42 36.46 -46.11
N ALA A 106 20.66 36.25 -45.67
CA ALA A 106 21.78 37.15 -45.93
C ALA A 106 23.11 36.37 -45.85
N ALA A 107 23.84 36.45 -46.96
CA ALA A 107 25.11 35.79 -47.21
C ALA A 107 26.30 36.45 -46.48
N SER A 108 27.30 35.65 -46.10
CA SER A 108 28.70 35.95 -46.41
C SER A 108 29.56 34.69 -46.21
N GLU A 109 30.25 34.31 -47.28
CA GLU A 109 31.22 33.24 -47.34
C GLU A 109 32.51 33.64 -46.60
N ALA A 110 33.04 32.73 -45.77
CA ALA A 110 34.45 32.65 -45.41
C ALA A 110 34.77 31.20 -45.01
N THR A 111 35.44 30.51 -45.90
CA THR A 111 35.86 29.11 -45.78
C THR A 111 36.96 28.98 -44.73
N THR A 112 36.59 28.53 -43.52
CA THR A 112 37.53 28.02 -42.50
C THR A 112 37.13 26.62 -42.08
N ALA A 113 38.12 25.73 -42.03
CA ALA A 113 38.00 24.29 -41.80
C ALA A 113 37.12 23.93 -40.57
N PRO A 114 36.32 22.84 -40.64
CA PRO A 114 35.35 22.50 -39.61
C PRO A 114 36.05 21.92 -38.38
N THR A 115 36.22 22.74 -37.35
CA THR A 115 36.41 22.26 -35.98
C THR A 115 35.11 21.55 -35.55
N PRO A 116 35.14 20.34 -34.96
CA PRO A 116 33.93 19.68 -34.49
C PRO A 116 33.27 20.53 -33.42
N LYS A 117 32.22 21.27 -33.80
CA LYS A 117 31.34 21.99 -32.89
C LYS A 117 30.72 20.93 -31.99
N GLN A 118 31.18 20.87 -30.74
CA GLN A 118 30.50 20.13 -29.68
C GLN A 118 29.06 20.61 -29.66
N ALA A 119 28.13 19.74 -30.06
CA ALA A 119 26.72 20.02 -29.96
C ALA A 119 26.41 20.30 -28.49
N GLU A 120 26.01 21.53 -28.20
CA GLU A 120 25.59 21.97 -26.87
C GLU A 120 24.33 21.14 -26.53
N VAL A 121 24.52 20.07 -25.76
CA VAL A 121 23.43 19.19 -25.33
C VAL A 121 22.56 19.99 -24.38
N LYS A 122 21.46 20.52 -24.90
CA LYS A 122 20.43 21.19 -24.10
C LYS A 122 20.02 20.24 -22.98
N PRO A 123 20.08 20.66 -21.70
CA PRO A 123 19.74 19.77 -20.59
C PRO A 123 18.30 19.28 -20.76
N ASP A 124 18.13 17.95 -20.76
CA ASP A 124 16.83 17.31 -20.85
C ASP A 124 15.92 17.85 -19.75
N THR A 125 14.93 18.64 -20.17
CA THR A 125 13.99 19.26 -19.24
C THR A 125 12.96 18.21 -18.83
N LEU A 126 13.11 17.67 -17.63
CA LEU A 126 12.18 16.69 -17.09
C LEU A 126 10.84 17.38 -16.73
N ASN A 127 9.80 17.11 -17.52
CA ASN A 127 8.45 17.60 -17.26
C ASN A 127 7.68 16.60 -16.40
N LEU A 128 7.49 16.92 -15.12
CA LEU A 128 6.68 16.13 -14.20
C LEU A 128 5.22 16.62 -14.23
N PRO A 129 4.22 15.73 -14.39
CA PRO A 129 2.83 16.15 -14.35
C PRO A 129 2.48 16.66 -12.95
N ARG A 130 1.66 17.72 -12.84
CA ARG A 130 1.25 18.22 -11.51
C ARG A 130 0.42 17.21 -10.71
N PHE A 131 -0.38 16.41 -11.43
CA PHE A 131 -1.30 15.43 -10.89
C PHE A 131 -1.15 14.11 -11.62
N LEU A 132 -1.25 13.02 -10.87
CA LEU A 132 -1.34 11.69 -11.43
C LEU A 132 -2.76 11.50 -11.96
N ARG A 133 -2.91 11.43 -13.29
CA ARG A 133 -4.23 11.27 -13.91
C ARG A 133 -4.80 9.91 -13.54
N ARG A 134 -6.06 9.87 -13.15
CA ARG A 134 -6.79 8.61 -13.00
C ARG A 134 -7.37 8.21 -14.35
N PRO A 135 -7.66 6.92 -14.58
CA PRO A 135 -8.48 6.55 -15.72
C PRO A 135 -9.81 7.32 -15.67
N PRO A 136 -10.35 7.72 -16.83
CA PRO A 136 -11.59 8.50 -16.89
C PRO A 136 -12.75 7.75 -16.24
N SER A 137 -13.74 8.46 -15.71
CA SER A 137 -14.89 7.86 -15.01
C SER A 137 -15.73 6.92 -15.88
N SER A 138 -15.66 7.07 -17.20
CA SER A 138 -16.28 6.13 -18.15
C SER A 138 -15.65 4.74 -18.12
N VAL A 139 -14.43 4.61 -17.59
CA VAL A 139 -13.65 3.38 -17.46
C VAL A 139 -13.33 3.10 -15.99
N TRP A 140 -13.80 3.94 -15.05
CA TRP A 140 -13.38 3.88 -13.65
C TRP A 140 -14.46 4.29 -12.63
N PRO A 141 -14.71 3.49 -11.58
CA PRO A 141 -14.08 2.21 -11.26
C PRO A 141 -14.43 1.14 -12.30
N VAL A 142 -13.45 0.28 -12.64
CA VAL A 142 -13.70 -0.87 -13.52
C VAL A 142 -14.54 -1.87 -12.74
N ASP A 143 -15.59 -2.39 -13.36
CA ASP A 143 -16.41 -3.45 -12.76
C ASP A 143 -15.55 -4.70 -12.53
N PHE A 144 -15.64 -5.25 -11.33
CA PHE A 144 -14.92 -6.47 -10.99
C PHE A 144 -15.57 -7.66 -11.67
N ASP A 145 -14.79 -8.45 -12.41
CA ASP A 145 -15.27 -9.73 -12.90
C ASP A 145 -15.44 -10.69 -11.71
N ARG A 146 -16.71 -10.94 -11.38
CA ARG A 146 -17.11 -11.79 -10.29
C ARG A 146 -16.57 -13.22 -10.44
N ALA A 147 -16.41 -13.70 -11.67
CA ALA A 147 -15.89 -15.03 -11.95
C ALA A 147 -14.44 -15.22 -11.46
N ASN A 148 -13.66 -14.14 -11.34
CA ASN A 148 -12.31 -14.19 -10.77
C ASN A 148 -12.32 -14.44 -9.26
N ILE A 149 -13.30 -13.86 -8.56
CA ILE A 149 -13.45 -14.03 -7.10
C ILE A 149 -13.96 -15.43 -6.80
N ASP A 150 -15.01 -15.88 -7.51
CA ASP A 150 -15.60 -17.19 -7.31
C ASP A 150 -14.61 -18.33 -7.63
N ALA A 151 -13.68 -18.10 -8.57
CA ALA A 151 -12.62 -19.07 -8.87
C ALA A 151 -11.60 -19.27 -7.75
N CYS A 152 -11.50 -18.34 -6.78
CA CYS A 152 -10.54 -18.43 -5.70
C CYS A 152 -10.89 -19.55 -4.71
N SER A 153 -12.18 -19.76 -4.44
CA SER A 153 -12.68 -20.80 -3.55
C SER A 153 -14.18 -21.04 -3.80
N PRO A 154 -14.65 -22.30 -3.82
CA PRO A 154 -16.07 -22.61 -3.98
C PRO A 154 -16.95 -22.04 -2.85
N GLU A 155 -16.37 -21.78 -1.67
CA GLU A 155 -17.10 -21.18 -0.54
C GLU A 155 -17.47 -19.69 -0.76
N LEU A 156 -16.85 -19.03 -1.76
CA LEU A 156 -17.10 -17.63 -2.07
C LEU A 156 -18.18 -17.44 -3.12
N GLU A 157 -18.63 -18.51 -3.77
CA GLU A 157 -19.67 -18.45 -4.79
C GLU A 157 -20.96 -17.87 -4.19
N GLY A 158 -21.49 -16.81 -4.81
CA GLY A 158 -22.69 -16.10 -4.34
C GLY A 158 -22.52 -15.26 -3.06
N VAL A 159 -21.37 -15.26 -2.40
CA VAL A 159 -21.11 -14.41 -1.22
C VAL A 159 -21.00 -12.95 -1.63
N ASP A 160 -21.65 -12.03 -0.92
CA ASP A 160 -21.63 -10.62 -1.30
C ASP A 160 -20.21 -10.00 -1.29
N PHE A 161 -19.91 -9.17 -2.28
CA PHE A 161 -18.59 -8.54 -2.44
C PHE A 161 -18.18 -7.73 -1.21
N SER A 162 -19.13 -6.99 -0.60
CA SER A 162 -18.84 -6.17 0.57
C SER A 162 -18.51 -7.00 1.81
N TYR A 163 -19.11 -8.18 1.94
CA TYR A 163 -18.80 -9.13 3.00
C TYR A 163 -17.38 -9.68 2.88
N ILE A 164 -16.98 -10.09 1.67
CA ILE A 164 -15.61 -10.57 1.40
C ILE A 164 -14.60 -9.46 1.68
N MET A 165 -14.87 -8.23 1.21
CA MET A 165 -14.03 -7.07 1.45
C MET A 165 -13.86 -6.77 2.94
N GLN A 166 -14.94 -6.80 3.71
CA GLN A 166 -14.90 -6.61 5.16
C GLN A 166 -14.10 -7.72 5.85
N GLY A 167 -14.21 -8.97 5.37
CA GLY A 167 -13.40 -10.08 5.83
C GLY A 167 -11.90 -9.82 5.61
N LEU A 168 -11.52 -9.40 4.40
CA LEU A 168 -10.14 -9.06 4.06
C LEU A 168 -9.59 -7.88 4.87
N GLU A 169 -10.41 -6.89 5.23
CA GLU A 169 -9.96 -5.80 6.12
C GLU A 169 -9.56 -6.31 7.51
N VAL A 170 -10.16 -7.40 7.98
CA VAL A 170 -9.86 -8.02 9.27
C VAL A 170 -8.69 -9.00 9.16
N THR A 171 -8.67 -9.85 8.13
CA THR A 171 -7.70 -10.95 7.99
C THR A 171 -6.44 -10.56 7.21
N GLY A 172 -6.52 -9.53 6.36
CA GLY A 172 -5.48 -9.11 5.43
C GLY A 172 -4.12 -8.81 6.08
N PRO A 173 -4.03 -8.10 7.21
CA PRO A 173 -2.76 -7.91 7.92
C PRO A 173 -2.10 -9.22 8.37
N SER A 174 -2.91 -10.22 8.74
CA SER A 174 -2.46 -11.55 9.13
C SER A 174 -1.95 -12.33 7.92
N MET A 175 -2.69 -12.31 6.81
CA MET A 175 -2.29 -12.91 5.54
C MET A 175 -0.99 -12.30 5.00
N TRP A 176 -0.83 -10.98 5.12
CA TRP A 176 0.40 -10.29 4.73
C TRP A 176 1.61 -10.73 5.57
N ASN A 177 1.41 -10.97 6.88
CA ASN A 177 2.48 -11.46 7.73
C ASN A 177 3.03 -12.80 7.19
N LEU A 178 2.14 -13.71 6.78
CA LEU A 178 2.52 -14.99 6.18
C LEU A 178 3.27 -14.81 4.87
N VAL A 179 2.79 -13.93 3.97
CA VAL A 179 3.49 -13.58 2.72
C VAL A 179 4.89 -13.04 3.00
N LYS A 180 5.02 -12.14 3.98
CA LYS A 180 6.30 -11.50 4.32
C LYS A 180 7.31 -12.49 4.91
N THR A 181 6.84 -13.48 5.67
CA THR A 181 7.69 -14.52 6.28
C THR A 181 7.90 -15.74 5.39
N ALA A 182 7.23 -15.80 4.24
CA ALA A 182 7.36 -16.92 3.33
C ALA A 182 8.74 -16.89 2.65
N HIS A 183 9.39 -18.05 2.61
CA HIS A 183 10.68 -18.25 1.99
C HIS A 183 10.54 -19.21 0.81
N ILE A 184 11.00 -18.78 -0.37
CA ILE A 184 11.02 -19.64 -1.54
C ILE A 184 12.25 -20.54 -1.45
N ASP A 185 12.04 -21.85 -1.47
CA ASP A 185 13.12 -22.83 -1.47
C ASP A 185 13.81 -22.82 -2.85
N ARG A 186 15.02 -22.27 -2.86
CA ARG A 186 15.83 -22.12 -4.07
C ARG A 186 16.26 -23.46 -4.67
N THR A 187 16.24 -24.54 -3.92
CA THR A 187 16.61 -25.87 -4.45
C THR A 187 15.58 -26.34 -5.48
N SER A 188 14.30 -25.99 -5.27
CA SER A 188 13.20 -26.29 -6.20
C SER A 188 13.28 -25.54 -7.54
N MET A 189 14.03 -24.44 -7.63
CA MET A 189 14.20 -23.65 -8.86
C MET A 189 15.12 -24.33 -9.90
N GLY A 190 15.97 -25.26 -9.48
CA GLY A 190 16.96 -25.91 -10.34
C GLY A 190 17.98 -24.95 -10.98
N ARG A 191 18.81 -25.48 -11.89
CA ARG A 191 19.74 -24.68 -12.73
C ARG A 191 19.18 -24.43 -14.14
N ARG A 192 17.86 -24.25 -14.25
CA ARG A 192 17.18 -24.12 -15.54
C ARG A 192 17.23 -22.69 -16.04
N ALA A 193 17.25 -22.53 -17.37
CA ALA A 193 17.14 -21.22 -18.01
C ALA A 193 15.72 -20.63 -17.93
N ALA A 194 14.71 -21.48 -17.71
CA ALA A 194 13.30 -21.13 -17.57
C ALA A 194 12.83 -21.25 -16.12
N LEU A 195 11.82 -20.46 -15.76
CA LEU A 195 11.11 -20.58 -14.48
C LEU A 195 10.36 -21.93 -14.43
N PRO A 196 10.33 -22.63 -13.29
CA PRO A 196 9.49 -23.81 -13.13
C PRO A 196 8.00 -23.42 -13.04
N ASP A 197 7.11 -24.38 -13.27
CA ASP A 197 5.66 -24.18 -13.15
C ASP A 197 5.20 -24.11 -11.69
N GLU A 198 5.94 -24.77 -10.80
CA GLU A 198 5.66 -24.82 -9.37
C GLU A 198 6.95 -24.63 -8.57
N VAL A 199 6.81 -24.13 -7.33
CA VAL A 199 7.93 -23.88 -6.43
C VAL A 199 7.55 -24.19 -4.99
N ASN A 200 8.52 -24.70 -4.24
CA ASN A 200 8.34 -24.94 -2.82
C ASN A 200 8.47 -23.62 -2.06
N VAL A 201 7.50 -23.34 -1.20
CA VAL A 201 7.47 -22.19 -0.30
C VAL A 201 7.40 -22.70 1.13
N ILE A 202 8.33 -22.24 1.97
CA ILE A 202 8.42 -22.58 3.39
C ILE A 202 7.89 -21.39 4.19
N ILE A 203 6.90 -21.65 5.05
CA ILE A 203 6.30 -20.66 5.94
C ILE A 203 6.62 -21.08 7.36
N ALA A 204 7.26 -20.19 8.12
CA ALA A 204 7.63 -20.50 9.50
C ALA A 204 6.39 -20.60 10.40
N ASP A 205 6.31 -21.64 11.24
CA ASP A 205 5.10 -21.93 12.02
C ASP A 205 4.78 -20.84 13.05
N HIS A 206 5.80 -20.16 13.56
CA HIS A 206 5.61 -19.03 14.47
C HIS A 206 4.84 -17.86 13.82
N ALA A 207 4.96 -17.68 12.50
CA ALA A 207 4.19 -16.69 11.77
C ALA A 207 2.69 -17.05 11.73
N ALA A 208 2.38 -18.35 11.65
CA ALA A 208 1.02 -18.85 11.79
C ALA A 208 0.50 -18.69 13.22
N LEU A 209 1.35 -18.86 14.24
CA LEU A 209 0.95 -18.66 15.65
C LEU A 209 0.68 -17.20 16.02
N CYS A 210 1.23 -16.24 15.28
CA CYS A 210 0.91 -14.82 15.46
C CYS A 210 -0.48 -14.43 14.93
N THR A 211 -1.16 -15.33 14.20
CA THR A 211 -2.53 -15.08 13.76
C THR A 211 -3.50 -15.11 14.95
N PRO A 212 -4.49 -14.21 15.03
CA PRO A 212 -5.46 -14.22 16.11
C PRO A 212 -6.17 -15.58 16.17
N ALA A 213 -6.28 -16.19 17.35
CA ALA A 213 -6.78 -17.56 17.56
C ALA A 213 -8.19 -17.87 17.00
N ASN A 214 -8.92 -16.86 16.53
CA ASN A 214 -10.26 -17.01 15.94
C ASN A 214 -10.25 -17.03 14.40
N ILE A 215 -9.09 -16.94 13.76
CA ILE A 215 -8.94 -16.87 12.31
C ILE A 215 -8.04 -18.03 11.89
N ALA A 216 -8.56 -18.94 11.07
CA ALA A 216 -7.74 -19.99 10.49
C ALA A 216 -6.63 -19.34 9.63
N PRO A 217 -5.36 -19.77 9.76
CA PRO A 217 -4.30 -19.27 8.90
C PRO A 217 -4.63 -19.62 7.45
N SER A 218 -4.56 -18.61 6.58
CA SER A 218 -4.69 -18.80 5.13
C SER A 218 -3.29 -18.71 4.54
N HIS A 219 -2.83 -19.79 3.92
CA HIS A 219 -1.54 -19.82 3.24
C HIS A 219 -1.63 -19.10 1.87
N PRO A 220 -0.53 -18.51 1.38
CA PRO A 220 -0.45 -18.00 0.01
C PRO A 220 -0.80 -19.10 -0.99
N THR A 221 -1.55 -18.74 -2.02
CA THR A 221 -2.07 -19.69 -3.01
C THR A 221 -1.17 -19.84 -4.23
N HIS A 222 -0.39 -18.80 -4.56
CA HIS A 222 0.42 -18.75 -5.78
C HIS A 222 1.72 -17.97 -5.50
N VAL A 223 2.71 -18.13 -6.37
CA VAL A 223 3.91 -17.28 -6.40
C VAL A 223 3.89 -16.44 -7.67
N LEU A 224 3.82 -15.12 -7.54
CA LEU A 224 3.89 -14.22 -8.68
C LEU A 224 5.33 -14.10 -9.15
N ALA A 225 5.59 -14.42 -10.42
CA ALA A 225 6.82 -14.08 -11.12
C ALA A 225 6.66 -12.71 -11.74
N VAL A 226 7.19 -11.68 -11.08
CA VAL A 226 7.02 -10.27 -11.45
C VAL A 226 8.24 -9.78 -12.23
N TRP A 227 8.01 -9.19 -13.40
CA TRP A 227 9.05 -8.53 -14.20
C TRP A 227 8.53 -7.28 -14.89
N GLU A 228 9.44 -6.50 -15.47
CA GLU A 228 9.13 -5.22 -16.11
C GLU A 228 8.43 -5.44 -17.46
N LEU A 229 7.33 -4.71 -17.68
CA LEU A 229 6.61 -4.74 -18.94
C LEU A 229 7.52 -4.19 -20.08
N PRO A 230 7.66 -4.89 -21.23
CA PRO A 230 8.58 -4.47 -22.31
C PRO A 230 8.31 -3.08 -22.91
N HIS A 231 7.09 -2.56 -22.73
CA HIS A 231 6.65 -1.23 -23.20
C HIS A 231 6.45 -0.24 -22.05
N ALA A 232 7.09 -0.47 -20.90
CA ALA A 232 6.99 0.44 -19.76
C ALA A 232 7.50 1.85 -20.10
N HIS A 233 6.94 2.84 -19.39
CA HIS A 233 7.11 4.27 -19.65
C HIS A 233 8.59 4.69 -19.76
N PRO A 234 8.95 5.64 -20.66
CA PRO A 234 10.35 6.01 -20.96
C PRO A 234 11.20 6.42 -19.75
N VAL A 235 10.56 6.94 -18.69
CA VAL A 235 11.23 7.37 -17.45
C VAL A 235 11.96 6.24 -16.72
N HIS A 236 11.51 4.98 -16.88
CA HIS A 236 12.09 3.83 -16.19
C HIS A 236 12.80 2.84 -17.11
N ARG A 237 13.04 3.22 -18.37
CA ARG A 237 13.68 2.35 -19.38
C ARG A 237 15.17 2.15 -19.05
N LYS A 238 15.47 1.36 -18.02
CA LYS A 238 16.84 1.03 -17.61
C LYS A 238 17.50 0.02 -18.55
N SER A 239 16.73 -0.72 -19.36
CA SER A 239 17.28 -1.63 -20.36
C SER A 239 16.27 -1.88 -21.48
N ALA A 240 16.56 -1.40 -22.68
CA ALA A 240 15.96 -1.94 -23.91
C ALA A 240 16.58 -3.31 -24.20
N ALA A 241 16.33 -4.26 -23.29
CA ALA A 241 16.76 -5.63 -23.43
C ALA A 241 15.99 -6.24 -24.62
N THR A 242 16.72 -6.74 -25.62
CA THR A 242 16.16 -7.53 -26.72
C THR A 242 15.36 -8.71 -26.17
N ALA A 243 14.39 -9.23 -26.93
CA ALA A 243 13.49 -10.29 -26.48
C ALA A 243 14.22 -11.51 -25.86
N ASP A 244 15.46 -11.76 -26.30
CA ASP A 244 16.34 -12.87 -25.88
C ASP A 244 17.23 -12.60 -24.65
N ALA A 245 17.28 -11.38 -24.12
CA ALA A 245 18.11 -11.08 -22.97
C ALA A 245 17.50 -11.60 -21.67
N ARG A 246 18.34 -12.16 -20.78
CA ARG A 246 17.94 -12.63 -19.44
C ARG A 246 17.29 -11.50 -18.66
N ARG A 247 16.07 -11.72 -18.17
CA ARG A 247 15.29 -10.73 -17.42
C ARG A 247 15.40 -10.96 -15.92
N LYS A 248 15.45 -9.87 -15.16
CA LYS A 248 15.35 -9.92 -13.70
C LYS A 248 13.88 -10.19 -13.33
N VAL A 249 13.65 -11.29 -12.62
CA VAL A 249 12.32 -11.69 -12.14
C VAL A 249 12.32 -11.69 -10.61
N SER A 250 11.28 -11.13 -10.01
CA SER A 250 11.03 -11.21 -8.57
C SER A 250 9.92 -12.21 -8.30
N LEU A 251 10.17 -13.17 -7.42
CA LEU A 251 9.18 -14.16 -7.01
C LEU A 251 8.53 -13.71 -5.69
N ILE A 252 7.20 -13.58 -5.69
CA ILE A 252 6.44 -12.99 -4.58
C ILE A 252 5.24 -13.88 -4.27
N PRO A 253 5.21 -14.57 -3.11
CA PRO A 253 4.02 -15.31 -2.68
C PRO A 253 2.81 -14.39 -2.52
N ALA A 254 1.62 -14.85 -2.94
CA ALA A 254 0.40 -14.06 -2.84
C ALA A 254 -0.86 -14.94 -2.72
N HIS A 255 -1.92 -14.35 -2.17
CA HIS A 255 -3.27 -14.89 -2.13
C HIS A 255 -4.04 -14.36 -3.35
N ASN A 256 -4.55 -15.27 -4.18
CA ASN A 256 -5.32 -14.95 -5.36
C ASN A 256 -6.53 -14.07 -5.02
N LEU A 257 -7.22 -14.39 -3.91
CA LEU A 257 -8.39 -13.64 -3.42
C LEU A 257 -8.10 -12.14 -3.24
N VAL A 258 -6.94 -11.78 -2.69
CA VAL A 258 -6.60 -10.36 -2.47
C VAL A 258 -6.43 -9.64 -3.82
N LEU A 259 -5.81 -10.29 -4.80
CA LEU A 259 -5.64 -9.71 -6.13
C LEU A 259 -6.98 -9.61 -6.86
N ALA A 260 -7.80 -10.67 -6.85
CA ALA A 260 -9.12 -10.68 -7.47
C ALA A 260 -10.06 -9.61 -6.89
N MET A 261 -9.99 -9.37 -5.57
CA MET A 261 -10.85 -8.38 -4.89
C MET A 261 -10.41 -6.92 -5.09
N HIS A 262 -9.14 -6.68 -5.43
CA HIS A 262 -8.60 -5.32 -5.54
C HIS A 262 -8.28 -4.90 -6.96
N CYS A 263 -7.93 -5.82 -7.85
CA CYS A 263 -7.51 -5.57 -9.21
C CYS A 263 -8.62 -5.97 -10.19
N ALA A 264 -9.32 -4.98 -10.75
CA ALA A 264 -10.41 -5.26 -11.68
C ALA A 264 -9.95 -5.85 -13.03
N LYS A 265 -8.67 -5.68 -13.39
CA LYS A 265 -8.03 -6.32 -14.56
C LYS A 265 -7.28 -7.59 -14.19
N TRP A 266 -7.57 -8.17 -13.02
CA TRP A 266 -7.04 -9.48 -12.67
C TRP A 266 -7.64 -10.55 -13.58
N PHE A 267 -6.97 -11.69 -13.70
CA PHE A 267 -7.41 -12.80 -14.52
C PHE A 267 -7.79 -13.99 -13.64
N LYS A 268 -8.63 -14.86 -14.20
CA LYS A 268 -9.14 -16.03 -13.50
C LYS A 268 -8.00 -17.00 -13.20
N LEU A 269 -7.78 -17.25 -11.92
CA LEU A 269 -6.90 -18.30 -11.41
C LEU A 269 -7.77 -19.28 -10.64
N GLY A 270 -7.64 -20.57 -10.95
CA GLY A 270 -8.39 -21.63 -10.29
C GLY A 270 -7.93 -21.87 -8.85
N PRO A 271 -8.65 -22.72 -8.10
CA PRO A 271 -8.22 -23.15 -6.79
C PRO A 271 -6.91 -23.94 -6.92
N THR A 272 -5.98 -23.69 -6.01
CA THR A 272 -4.70 -24.38 -5.95
C THR A 272 -4.81 -25.58 -5.01
N ASN A 273 -4.45 -26.76 -5.51
CA ASN A 273 -4.29 -27.93 -4.64
C ASN A 273 -2.93 -27.85 -3.96
N THR A 274 -2.86 -27.24 -2.78
CA THR A 274 -1.62 -27.12 -2.03
C THR A 274 -1.39 -28.35 -1.16
N SER A 275 -0.33 -29.12 -1.45
CA SER A 275 0.16 -30.14 -0.53
C SER A 275 0.97 -29.48 0.58
N GLU A 276 0.64 -29.77 1.83
CA GLU A 276 1.36 -29.27 3.00
C GLU A 276 2.25 -30.35 3.60
N THR A 277 3.52 -30.03 3.81
CA THR A 277 4.49 -30.92 4.45
C THR A 277 5.20 -30.18 5.58
N ARG A 278 5.24 -30.76 6.78
CA ARG A 278 6.00 -30.20 7.89
C ARG A 278 7.50 -30.33 7.62
N VAL A 279 8.23 -29.24 7.74
CA VAL A 279 9.68 -29.18 7.51
C VAL A 279 10.37 -28.34 8.59
N LEU A 280 11.69 -28.46 8.68
CA LEU A 280 12.51 -27.50 9.40
C LEU A 280 12.99 -26.45 8.40
N ASP A 281 12.90 -25.17 8.75
CA ASP A 281 13.44 -24.08 7.95
C ASP A 281 14.99 -24.13 7.96
N PRO A 282 15.67 -23.33 7.11
CA PRO A 282 17.14 -23.29 7.10
C PRO A 282 17.79 -22.91 8.44
N GLN A 283 17.03 -22.36 9.37
CA GLN A 283 17.44 -21.97 10.71
C GLN A 283 17.12 -23.07 11.76
N GLY A 284 16.57 -24.21 11.33
CA GLY A 284 16.20 -25.34 12.18
C GLY A 284 14.89 -25.14 12.95
N LEU A 285 14.12 -24.10 12.65
CA LEU A 285 12.82 -23.84 13.25
C LEU A 285 11.72 -24.61 12.51
N PRO A 286 10.65 -25.03 13.21
CA PRO A 286 9.53 -25.70 12.57
C PRO A 286 8.81 -24.76 11.59
N GLY A 287 8.52 -25.29 10.41
CA GLY A 287 7.80 -24.62 9.34
C GLY A 287 6.92 -25.57 8.55
N THR A 288 6.11 -24.99 7.67
CA THR A 288 5.23 -25.69 6.76
C THR A 288 5.68 -25.40 5.34
N GLN A 289 6.08 -26.43 4.60
CA GLN A 289 6.39 -26.35 3.19
C GLN A 289 5.11 -26.60 2.39
N ILE A 290 4.86 -25.73 1.42
CA ILE A 290 3.75 -25.82 0.48
C ILE A 290 4.28 -25.70 -0.95
N THR A 291 3.75 -26.50 -1.86
CA THR A 291 4.07 -26.40 -3.29
C THR A 291 3.07 -25.47 -3.94
N LEU A 292 3.54 -24.37 -4.54
CA LEU A 292 2.69 -23.34 -5.14
C LEU A 292 3.01 -23.16 -6.63
N PRO A 293 1.99 -22.99 -7.48
CA PRO A 293 2.18 -22.63 -8.89
C PRO A 293 2.76 -21.23 -9.03
N ILE A 294 3.64 -21.07 -10.02
CA ILE A 294 4.21 -19.79 -10.43
C ILE A 294 3.30 -19.14 -11.47
N VAL A 295 2.86 -17.92 -11.16
CA VAL A 295 2.00 -17.12 -12.02
C VAL A 295 2.81 -15.98 -12.62
N PRO A 296 2.98 -15.96 -13.96
CA PRO A 296 3.75 -14.92 -14.61
C PRO A 296 2.96 -13.60 -14.65
N LEU A 297 3.55 -12.49 -14.17
CA LEU A 297 2.93 -11.17 -14.11
C LEU A 297 3.90 -10.05 -14.54
N ALA A 298 3.75 -9.57 -15.78
CA ALA A 298 4.43 -8.36 -16.21
C ALA A 298 3.75 -7.12 -15.60
N VAL A 299 4.53 -6.20 -15.04
CA VAL A 299 4.03 -4.94 -14.48
C VAL A 299 4.85 -3.74 -14.97
N PRO A 300 4.26 -2.53 -15.06
CA PRO A 300 4.98 -1.33 -15.47
C PRO A 300 6.22 -1.01 -14.62
N HIS A 301 6.19 -1.26 -13.31
CA HIS A 301 7.28 -0.92 -12.41
C HIS A 301 7.45 -1.97 -11.29
N PRO A 302 8.29 -3.00 -11.50
CA PRO A 302 8.43 -4.11 -10.54
C PRO A 302 8.88 -3.69 -9.14
N GLU A 303 9.75 -2.68 -9.04
CA GLU A 303 10.33 -2.25 -7.75
C GLU A 303 9.27 -1.70 -6.78
N SER A 304 8.17 -1.12 -7.28
CA SER A 304 7.07 -0.60 -6.45
C SER A 304 5.91 -1.58 -6.29
N PHE A 305 5.93 -2.73 -6.96
CA PHE A 305 4.82 -3.68 -6.94
C PHE A 305 4.58 -4.26 -5.54
N LEU A 306 5.64 -4.53 -4.76
CA LEU A 306 5.48 -5.05 -3.40
C LEU A 306 4.79 -4.04 -2.45
N LEU A 307 5.03 -2.74 -2.65
CA LEU A 307 4.33 -1.68 -1.91
C LEU A 307 2.82 -1.68 -2.23
N LEU A 308 2.47 -1.85 -3.51
CA LEU A 308 1.08 -1.98 -3.94
C LEU A 308 0.42 -3.19 -3.30
N LEU A 309 1.09 -4.34 -3.37
CA LEU A 309 0.61 -5.59 -2.82
C LEU A 309 0.34 -5.46 -1.32
N GLN A 310 1.32 -4.96 -0.55
CA GLN A 310 1.15 -4.75 0.89
C GLN A 310 0.01 -3.79 1.24
N ALA A 311 -0.16 -2.71 0.46
CA ALA A 311 -1.23 -1.75 0.67
C ALA A 311 -2.61 -2.41 0.46
N MET A 312 -2.74 -3.32 -0.52
CA MET A 312 -3.96 -4.10 -0.75
C MET A 312 -4.27 -5.04 0.41
N TYR A 313 -3.29 -5.71 1.02
CA TYR A 313 -3.55 -6.55 2.21
C TYR A 313 -3.92 -5.76 3.46
N THR A 314 -3.27 -4.61 3.67
CA THR A 314 -3.32 -3.93 4.96
C THR A 314 -4.37 -2.84 5.03
N HIS A 315 -4.81 -2.31 3.88
CA HIS A 315 -5.73 -1.17 3.77
C HIS A 315 -5.28 0.09 4.53
N LYS A 316 -3.98 0.17 4.87
CA LYS A 316 -3.42 1.26 5.65
C LYS A 316 -2.79 2.32 4.74
N ALA A 317 -3.60 3.29 4.32
CA ALA A 317 -3.11 4.45 3.57
C ALA A 317 -1.99 5.21 4.31
N SER A 318 -2.08 5.33 5.64
CA SER A 318 -1.04 5.96 6.46
C SER A 318 0.31 5.22 6.34
N TRP A 319 0.29 3.89 6.41
CA TRP A 319 1.48 3.07 6.25
C TRP A 319 2.11 3.27 4.86
N LEU A 320 1.29 3.26 3.80
CA LEU A 320 1.78 3.49 2.45
C LEU A 320 2.42 4.88 2.31
N MET A 321 1.78 5.92 2.86
CA MET A 321 2.37 7.26 2.90
C MET A 321 3.67 7.33 3.72
N ASP A 322 3.83 6.52 4.77
CA ASP A 322 5.08 6.42 5.53
C ASP A 322 6.20 5.77 4.74
N GLN A 323 5.88 4.80 3.88
CA GLN A 323 6.86 4.20 2.97
C GLN A 323 7.27 5.15 1.85
N LEU A 324 6.30 5.87 1.26
CA LEU A 324 6.56 6.76 0.12
C LEU A 324 7.18 8.11 0.52
N VAL A 325 6.94 8.56 1.76
CA VAL A 325 7.40 9.85 2.28
C VAL A 325 8.13 9.63 3.60
N PRO A 326 9.44 9.31 3.56
CA PRO A 326 10.23 8.88 4.72
C PRO A 326 10.68 10.05 5.61
N VAL A 327 9.76 10.94 5.97
CA VAL A 327 9.99 12.01 6.95
C VAL A 327 8.90 11.99 8.02
N GLN A 328 9.25 12.48 9.21
CA GLN A 328 8.27 12.67 10.27
C GLN A 328 7.23 13.69 9.81
N LYS A 329 5.97 13.24 9.74
CA LYS A 329 4.82 14.07 9.38
C LYS A 329 4.53 15.06 10.51
N PRO A 330 4.11 16.31 10.21
CA PRO A 330 3.76 17.27 11.24
C PRO A 330 2.55 16.76 12.04
N ALA A 331 2.58 16.97 13.35
CA ALA A 331 1.45 16.63 14.21
C ALA A 331 0.28 17.55 13.88
N VAL A 332 -0.91 16.97 13.72
CA VAL A 332 -2.17 17.72 13.56
C VAL A 332 -2.87 17.72 14.90
N ALA A 333 -3.10 18.91 15.46
CA ALA A 333 -3.92 19.10 16.64
C ALA A 333 -5.40 19.11 16.24
N PHE A 334 -6.17 18.24 16.87
CA PHE A 334 -7.62 18.20 16.66
C PHE A 334 -8.32 19.24 17.54
N PRO A 335 -9.44 19.82 17.07
CA PRO A 335 -10.28 20.68 17.90
C PRO A 335 -10.62 20.03 19.24
N SER A 336 -10.48 20.77 20.33
CA SER A 336 -10.84 20.36 21.68
C SER A 336 -11.65 21.45 22.36
N ALA A 337 -12.31 21.14 23.48
CA ALA A 337 -13.05 22.15 24.25
C ALA A 337 -12.14 23.30 24.72
N ALA A 338 -10.87 23.03 24.99
CA ALA A 338 -9.87 24.03 25.39
C ALA A 338 -9.28 24.81 24.19
N ASN A 339 -9.32 24.24 22.99
CA ASN A 339 -8.84 24.87 21.76
C ASN A 339 -9.72 24.45 20.58
N PRO A 340 -10.82 25.18 20.29
CA PRO A 340 -11.77 24.79 19.25
C PRO A 340 -11.23 25.01 17.83
N ALA A 341 -10.20 25.84 17.66
CA ALA A 341 -9.61 26.18 16.36
C ALA A 341 -8.07 26.12 16.43
N PRO A 342 -7.48 24.92 16.59
CA PRO A 342 -6.03 24.79 16.65
C PRO A 342 -5.39 25.21 15.33
N GLU A 343 -4.39 26.09 15.41
CA GLU A 343 -3.56 26.46 14.27
C GLU A 343 -2.71 25.25 13.85
N ASN A 344 -3.07 24.64 12.73
CA ASN A 344 -2.36 23.49 12.19
C ASN A 344 -1.45 23.94 11.05
N PRO A 345 -0.17 23.54 11.04
CA PRO A 345 0.71 23.82 9.91
C PRO A 345 0.13 23.18 8.66
N HIS A 346 0.30 23.84 7.51
CA HIS A 346 -0.15 23.28 6.25
C HIS A 346 0.63 21.99 5.95
N TYR A 347 -0.05 20.87 6.13
CA TYR A 347 0.55 19.53 6.21
C TYR A 347 1.52 19.22 5.07
N ILE A 348 1.10 19.45 3.81
CA ILE A 348 1.92 19.19 2.62
C ILE A 348 3.15 20.10 2.53
N LEU A 349 3.01 21.38 2.91
CA LEU A 349 4.10 22.36 2.80
C LEU A 349 5.17 22.07 3.83
N GLU A 350 4.76 21.80 5.06
CA GLU A 350 5.68 21.52 6.15
C GLU A 350 6.40 20.17 5.93
N THR A 351 5.69 19.14 5.45
CA THR A 351 6.32 17.89 5.02
C THR A 351 7.30 18.12 3.86
N GLY A 352 6.94 18.94 2.86
CA GLY A 352 7.82 19.30 1.75
C GLY A 352 9.11 19.98 2.20
N ARG A 353 9.03 20.94 3.13
CA ARG A 353 10.23 21.58 3.71
C ARG A 353 11.14 20.57 4.41
N ARG A 354 10.56 19.66 5.19
CA ARG A 354 11.32 18.59 5.88
C ARG A 354 11.99 17.64 4.90
N LEU A 355 11.32 17.32 3.79
CA LEU A 355 11.90 16.54 2.70
C LEU A 355 13.11 17.26 2.09
N ALA A 356 12.96 18.53 1.73
CA ALA A 356 14.03 19.35 1.16
C ALA A 356 15.23 19.53 2.10
N ALA A 357 14.99 19.62 3.40
CA ALA A 357 16.04 19.72 4.40
C ALA A 357 16.82 18.40 4.59
N ARG A 358 16.18 17.25 4.31
CA ARG A 358 16.75 15.92 4.55
C ARG A 358 17.36 15.27 3.31
N TYR A 359 16.81 15.52 2.14
CA TYR A 359 17.13 14.79 0.91
C TYR A 359 17.59 15.72 -0.21
N THR A 360 18.47 15.21 -1.07
CA THR A 360 18.91 15.91 -2.28
C THR A 360 17.82 15.90 -3.36
N PRO A 361 17.83 16.84 -4.33
CA PRO A 361 16.90 16.82 -5.45
C PRO A 361 16.87 15.48 -6.21
N SER A 362 18.04 14.84 -6.42
CA SER A 362 18.12 13.54 -7.08
C SER A 362 17.39 12.45 -6.30
N ALA A 363 17.58 12.38 -4.98
CA ALA A 363 16.89 11.40 -4.14
C ALA A 363 15.37 11.62 -4.15
N LEU A 364 14.93 12.89 -4.15
CA LEU A 364 13.51 13.23 -4.26
C LEU A 364 12.93 12.80 -5.62
N LEU A 365 13.69 12.94 -6.72
CA LEU A 365 13.28 12.46 -8.04
C LEU A 365 13.13 10.94 -8.08
N GLU A 366 14.00 10.17 -7.43
CA GLU A 366 13.85 8.71 -7.31
C GLU A 366 12.59 8.32 -6.52
N MET A 367 12.29 9.04 -5.43
CA MET A 367 11.06 8.85 -4.65
C MET A 367 9.82 9.19 -5.50
N VAL A 368 9.85 10.29 -6.26
CA VAL A 368 8.80 10.65 -7.21
C VAL A 368 8.62 9.54 -8.25
N GLY A 369 9.72 9.03 -8.81
CA GLY A 369 9.70 7.91 -9.76
C GLY A 369 9.06 6.65 -9.18
N THR A 370 9.29 6.36 -7.89
CA THR A 370 8.66 5.25 -7.17
C THR A 370 7.14 5.43 -7.06
N VAL A 371 6.67 6.64 -6.71
CA VAL A 371 5.22 6.93 -6.65
C VAL A 371 4.58 6.84 -8.04
N VAL A 372 5.24 7.35 -9.08
CA VAL A 372 4.77 7.22 -10.47
C VAL A 372 4.69 5.75 -10.88
N GLY A 373 5.71 4.95 -10.58
CA GLY A 373 5.70 3.52 -10.86
C GLY A 373 4.58 2.78 -10.12
N LEU A 374 4.34 3.12 -8.85
CA LEU A 374 3.22 2.58 -8.07
C LEU A 374 1.87 2.93 -8.71
N TRP A 375 1.69 4.19 -9.11
CA TRP A 375 0.50 4.66 -9.83
C TRP A 375 0.29 3.90 -11.15
N GLN A 376 1.35 3.69 -11.94
CA GLN A 376 1.28 2.92 -13.18
C GLN A 376 0.85 1.48 -12.93
N ASN A 377 1.42 0.80 -11.92
CA ASN A 377 0.98 -0.54 -11.54
C ASN A 377 -0.50 -0.56 -11.15
N ALA A 378 -0.97 0.42 -10.38
CA ALA A 378 -2.36 0.52 -9.96
C ALA A 378 -3.31 0.72 -11.15
N VAL A 379 -2.97 1.58 -12.12
CA VAL A 379 -3.72 1.76 -13.38
C VAL A 379 -3.73 0.48 -14.22
N TYR A 380 -2.57 -0.18 -14.32
CA TYR A 380 -2.39 -1.38 -15.12
C TYR A 380 -3.23 -2.55 -14.60
N LEU A 381 -3.26 -2.76 -13.29
CA LEU A 381 -4.03 -3.83 -12.65
C LEU A 381 -5.50 -3.47 -12.39
N GLY A 382 -5.86 -2.19 -12.57
CA GLY A 382 -7.20 -1.71 -12.30
C GLY A 382 -7.55 -1.70 -10.81
N VAL A 383 -6.64 -1.21 -9.96
CA VAL A 383 -6.81 -1.16 -8.49
C VAL A 383 -7.84 -0.13 -8.04
N SER A 384 -9.00 -0.52 -7.48
CA SER A 384 -10.08 0.43 -7.17
C SER A 384 -10.05 1.10 -5.77
N ASP A 385 -9.13 0.74 -4.87
CA ASP A 385 -9.14 1.22 -3.47
C ASP A 385 -8.88 2.73 -3.36
N ARG A 386 -9.93 3.49 -3.04
CA ARG A 386 -9.92 4.96 -2.88
C ARG A 386 -8.82 5.46 -1.92
N ARG A 387 -8.58 4.73 -0.83
CA ARG A 387 -7.62 5.10 0.21
C ARG A 387 -6.20 5.04 -0.34
N LEU A 388 -5.91 4.01 -1.13
CA LEU A 388 -4.62 3.83 -1.79
C LEU A 388 -4.33 4.98 -2.77
N TRP A 389 -5.30 5.33 -3.61
CA TRP A 389 -5.14 6.47 -4.51
C TRP A 389 -4.93 7.79 -3.77
N THR A 390 -5.65 8.01 -2.67
CA THR A 390 -5.49 9.21 -1.85
C THR A 390 -4.08 9.29 -1.27
N ALA A 391 -3.54 8.17 -0.79
CA ALA A 391 -2.16 8.08 -0.31
C ALA A 391 -1.15 8.40 -1.42
N MET A 392 -1.33 7.86 -2.63
CA MET A 392 -0.45 8.15 -3.78
C MET A 392 -0.47 9.63 -4.14
N ASP A 393 -1.66 10.23 -4.28
CA ASP A 393 -1.83 11.64 -4.65
C ASP A 393 -1.16 12.56 -3.61
N TRP A 394 -1.37 12.28 -2.32
CA TRP A 394 -0.79 13.07 -1.23
C TRP A 394 0.73 12.91 -1.15
N SER A 395 1.24 11.69 -1.26
CA SER A 395 2.68 11.43 -1.29
C SER A 395 3.34 12.13 -2.49
N TYR A 396 2.72 12.08 -3.66
CA TYR A 396 3.18 12.76 -4.86
C TYR A 396 3.27 14.28 -4.65
N ASP A 397 2.23 14.89 -4.07
CA ASP A 397 2.20 16.33 -3.83
C ASP A 397 3.27 16.78 -2.81
N MET A 398 3.47 16.00 -1.74
CA MET A 398 4.52 16.26 -0.75
C MET A 398 5.92 16.18 -1.36
N LEU A 399 6.17 15.18 -2.21
CA LEU A 399 7.45 14.98 -2.87
C LEU A 399 7.74 16.07 -3.90
N LEU A 400 6.76 16.44 -4.73
CA LEU A 400 6.90 17.57 -5.65
C LEU A 400 7.17 18.87 -4.89
N THR A 401 6.40 19.14 -3.84
CA THR A 401 6.60 20.31 -2.99
C THR A 401 8.01 20.33 -2.38
N GLY A 402 8.48 19.18 -1.88
CA GLY A 402 9.84 19.03 -1.37
C GLY A 402 10.91 19.25 -2.44
N LEU A 403 10.68 18.76 -3.66
CA LEU A 403 11.59 18.98 -4.79
C LEU A 403 11.67 20.48 -5.15
N GLY A 404 10.54 21.18 -5.20
CA GLY A 404 10.52 22.63 -5.40
C GLY A 404 11.32 23.40 -4.35
N PHE A 405 11.17 23.04 -3.07
CA PHE A 405 11.97 23.62 -1.99
C PHE A 405 13.47 23.30 -2.12
N ALA A 406 13.82 22.05 -2.45
CA ALA A 406 15.21 21.61 -2.60
C ALA A 406 15.92 22.32 -3.77
N LEU A 407 15.17 22.65 -4.84
CA LEU A 407 15.64 23.42 -5.98
C LEU A 407 15.63 24.95 -5.74
N ARG A 408 15.23 25.41 -4.54
CA ARG A 408 15.03 26.84 -4.21
C ARG A 408 14.03 27.55 -5.14
N ARG A 409 13.07 26.79 -5.68
CA ARG A 409 12.03 27.27 -6.58
C ARG A 409 10.66 26.71 -6.16
N PRO A 410 10.14 27.09 -4.98
CA PRO A 410 8.86 26.59 -4.49
C PRO A 410 7.66 27.04 -5.36
N ASP A 411 7.85 28.08 -6.16
CA ASP A 411 6.93 28.59 -7.17
C ASP A 411 6.64 27.59 -8.30
N LEU A 412 7.57 26.68 -8.59
CA LEU A 412 7.41 25.66 -9.64
C LEU A 412 6.31 24.64 -9.34
N VAL A 413 5.89 24.52 -8.09
CA VAL A 413 4.83 23.60 -7.67
C VAL A 413 3.65 24.42 -7.16
N PRO A 414 2.93 25.10 -8.07
CA PRO A 414 1.81 25.94 -7.68
C PRO A 414 0.76 25.11 -6.95
N ARG A 415 0.15 25.73 -5.93
CA ARG A 415 -0.89 25.07 -5.13
C ARG A 415 -2.09 24.75 -6.02
N PRO A 416 -2.69 23.56 -5.87
CA PRO A 416 -4.03 23.33 -6.37
C PRO A 416 -4.95 24.26 -5.57
N GLN A 417 -5.77 25.06 -6.26
CA GLN A 417 -6.85 25.77 -5.59
C GLN A 417 -7.76 24.72 -4.93
N MET A 418 -8.18 24.95 -3.68
CA MET A 418 -8.94 23.96 -2.87
C MET A 418 -10.23 23.44 -3.55
N GLY A 419 -10.73 24.10 -4.61
CA GLY A 419 -11.87 23.65 -5.41
C GLY A 419 -11.56 22.70 -6.58
N SER A 420 -10.29 22.50 -6.94
CA SER A 420 -9.90 21.72 -8.13
C SER A 420 -9.89 20.20 -7.90
N PHE A 421 -9.78 19.75 -6.65
CA PHE A 421 -9.89 18.34 -6.28
C PHE A 421 -11.35 17.89 -6.15
N ARG A 422 -12.16 18.08 -7.20
CA ARG A 422 -13.45 17.40 -7.25
C ARG A 422 -13.22 15.98 -7.73
N TRP A 423 -13.31 15.04 -6.79
CA TRP A 423 -13.85 13.72 -7.13
C TRP A 423 -15.18 14.01 -7.81
N THR A 424 -15.29 13.78 -9.11
CA THR A 424 -16.60 13.71 -9.74
C THR A 424 -17.32 12.62 -8.98
N ALA A 425 -18.32 13.00 -8.17
CA ALA A 425 -19.13 12.04 -7.45
C ALA A 425 -19.59 11.02 -8.49
N VAL A 426 -19.32 9.73 -8.24
CA VAL A 426 -19.93 8.67 -9.02
C VAL A 426 -21.43 8.96 -8.96
N PRO A 427 -22.11 9.15 -10.10
CA PRO A 427 -23.56 9.30 -10.08
C PRO A 427 -24.10 8.12 -9.29
N GLN A 428 -24.79 8.37 -8.17
CA GLN A 428 -25.45 7.28 -7.47
C GLN A 428 -26.32 6.59 -8.50
N ALA A 429 -26.04 5.31 -8.75
CA ALA A 429 -26.80 4.51 -9.70
C ALA A 429 -28.28 4.70 -9.34
N SER A 430 -28.99 5.41 -10.21
CA SER A 430 -30.42 5.61 -10.09
C SER A 430 -31.03 4.22 -9.99
N GLU A 431 -31.76 3.97 -8.91
CA GLU A 431 -32.53 2.76 -8.66
C GLU A 431 -33.10 2.22 -9.98
N CYS A 432 -32.62 1.04 -10.40
CA CYS A 432 -33.30 0.24 -11.39
C CYS A 432 -34.71 -0.01 -10.86
N LYS A 433 -35.66 0.79 -11.32
CA LYS A 433 -37.08 0.50 -11.17
C LYS A 433 -37.31 -0.86 -11.83
N ALA A 434 -37.54 -1.86 -10.98
CA ALA A 434 -38.08 -3.13 -11.40
C ALA A 434 -39.39 -2.85 -12.14
N HIS A 435 -39.40 -3.08 -13.45
CA HIS A 435 -40.65 -3.29 -14.17
C HIS A 435 -41.12 -4.70 -13.84
N ALA A 436 -42.28 -4.75 -13.19
CA ALA A 436 -43.09 -5.95 -12.99
C ALA A 436 -43.64 -6.46 -14.33
#